data_AF-A0A353YWJ2-F1
#
_entry.id   AF-A0A353YWJ2-F1
#
_cell.length_a   1.000
_cell.length_b   1.000
_cell.length_c   1.000
_cell.angle_alpha   90.00
_cell.angle_beta   90.00
_cell.angle_gamma   90.00
#
_symmetry.space_group_name_H-M   'P 1'
#
loop_
_entity.id
_entity.type
_entity.pdbx_description
1 polymer ?
#
loop_
_entity_poly.entity_id
_entity_poly.type
_entity_poly.pdbx_seq_one_letter_code
_entity_poly.pdbx_strand_id
1 'polypeptide(L)' 'LLAWSEKDVWKYIKEKDVPYNELHDKGFPSIGCQPCTRAIKKGEDVRAGRWWWEQPEQKECGLHIKD' A
#
# COMPACT_ATOMS: atom_id res chain seq x y z
N LEU A 1 3.98 1.07 13.76
CA LEU A 1 5.14 1.25 12.85
C LEU A 1 5.27 2.72 12.38
N LEU A 2 4.78 3.71 13.13
CA LEU A 2 4.74 5.12 12.70
C LEU A 2 6.12 5.72 12.34
N ALA A 3 7.18 5.25 13.01
CA ALA A 3 8.55 5.71 12.76
C ALA A 3 9.30 4.93 11.66
N TRP A 4 8.69 3.91 11.06
CA TRP A 4 9.34 3.06 10.07
C TRP A 4 9.09 3.62 8.66
N SER A 5 10.14 3.63 7.85
CA SER A 5 10.01 3.82 6.41
C SER A 5 9.58 2.52 5.71
N GLU A 6 9.13 2.62 4.46
CA GLU A 6 8.86 1.45 3.63
C GLU A 6 10.09 0.52 3.49
N LYS A 7 11.29 1.11 3.43
CA LYS A 7 12.55 0.34 3.35
C LYS A 7 12.78 -0.48 4.61
N ASP A 8 12.42 0.05 5.79
CA ASP A 8 12.57 -0.67 7.05
C ASP A 8 11.62 -1.87 7.12
N VAL A 9 10.39 -1.69 6.63
CA VAL A 9 9.41 -2.78 6.52
C VAL A 9 9.92 -3.91 5.62
N TRP A 10 10.39 -3.58 4.41
CA TRP A 10 10.92 -4.59 3.49
C TRP A 10 12.20 -5.24 3.96
N LYS A 11 13.07 -4.49 4.63
CA LYS A 11 14.27 -5.05 5.27
C LYS A 11 13.88 -6.11 6.29
N TYR A 12 12.93 -5.80 7.16
CA TYR A 12 12.46 -6.74 8.17
C TYR A 12 11.82 -7.99 7.56
N ILE A 13 10.95 -7.83 6.54
CA ILE A 13 10.33 -8.95 5.84
C ILE A 13 11.38 -9.92 5.32
N LYS A 14 12.45 -9.40 4.69
CA LYS A 14 13.53 -10.22 4.11
C LYS A 14 14.44 -10.85 5.16
N GLU A 15 14.81 -10.11 6.20
CA GLU A 15 15.71 -10.62 7.25
C GLU A 15 15.06 -11.68 8.14
N LYS A 16 13.73 -11.73 8.16
CA LYS A 16 12.95 -12.64 9.01
C LYS A 16 12.13 -13.65 8.21
N ASP A 17 12.35 -13.74 6.90
CA ASP A 17 11.63 -14.65 5.99
C ASP A 17 10.11 -14.60 6.20
N VAL A 18 9.57 -13.40 6.42
CA VAL A 18 8.13 -13.20 6.67
C VAL A 18 7.39 -13.41 5.35
N PRO A 19 6.39 -14.30 5.29
CA PRO A 19 5.54 -14.42 4.12
C PRO A 19 4.83 -13.09 3.84
N TYR A 20 4.87 -12.64 2.60
CA TYR A 20 4.16 -11.45 2.13
C TYR A 20 3.30 -11.79 0.91
N ASN A 21 2.41 -10.87 0.52
CA ASN A 21 1.53 -11.08 -0.61
C ASN A 21 2.29 -10.94 -1.95
N GLU A 22 2.25 -11.97 -2.79
CA GLU A 22 2.91 -12.02 -4.12
C GLU A 22 2.50 -10.86 -5.06
N LEU A 23 1.37 -10.19 -4.81
CA LEU A 23 0.99 -9.00 -5.57
C LEU A 23 1.98 -7.85 -5.40
N HIS A 24 2.74 -7.80 -4.29
CA HIS A 24 3.80 -6.81 -4.14
C HIS A 24 4.85 -6.92 -5.27
N ASP A 25 5.15 -8.13 -5.73
CA ASP A 25 6.08 -8.37 -6.85
C ASP A 25 5.50 -7.93 -8.20
N LYS A 26 4.18 -7.80 -8.28
CA LYS A 26 3.43 -7.37 -9.47
C LYS A 26 3.16 -5.86 -9.47
N GLY A 27 3.83 -5.10 -8.60
CA GLY A 27 3.73 -3.65 -8.54
C GLY A 27 2.56 -3.13 -7.69
N PHE A 28 2.07 -3.91 -6.73
CA PHE A 28 1.01 -3.51 -5.79
C PHE A 28 1.58 -3.20 -4.39
N PRO A 29 2.16 -2.02 -4.15
CA PRO A 29 2.72 -1.66 -2.83
C PRO A 29 1.66 -1.41 -1.75
N SER A 30 0.42 -1.07 -2.13
CA SER A 30 -0.71 -0.93 -1.21
C SER A 30 -1.91 -1.75 -1.71
N ILE A 31 -2.34 -2.74 -0.92
CA ILE A 31 -3.37 -3.71 -1.30
C ILE A 31 -4.62 -3.50 -0.45
N GLY A 32 -5.77 -3.32 -1.10
CA GLY A 32 -7.10 -3.32 -0.48
C GLY A 32 -8.06 -4.26 -1.22
N CYS A 33 -9.34 -3.88 -1.32
CA CYS A 33 -10.31 -4.62 -2.12
C CYS A 33 -9.93 -4.61 -3.61
N GLN A 34 -10.20 -5.72 -4.30
CA GLN A 34 -9.87 -5.91 -5.71
C GLN A 34 -10.32 -4.76 -6.64
N PRO A 35 -11.56 -4.24 -6.60
CA PRO A 35 -11.98 -3.18 -7.52
C PRO A 35 -11.31 -1.83 -7.24
N CYS A 36 -10.79 -1.62 -6.02
CA CYS A 36 -10.26 -0.34 -5.56
C CYS A 36 -8.74 -0.33 -5.41
N THR A 37 -8.07 -1.27 -6.07
CA THR A 37 -6.62 -1.46 -6.00
C THR A 37 -6.07 -1.73 -7.39
N ARG A 38 -5.05 -0.96 -7.81
CA ARG A 38 -4.25 -1.22 -9.02
C ARG A 38 -2.76 -1.21 -8.72
N ALA A 39 -1.98 -1.81 -9.61
CA ALA A 39 -0.53 -1.62 -9.62
C ALA A 39 -0.15 -0.16 -9.92
N ILE A 40 1.00 0.26 -9.42
CA ILE A 40 1.57 1.59 -9.67
C ILE A 40 2.86 1.51 -10.49
N LYS A 41 3.21 2.60 -11.15
CA LYS A 41 4.49 2.78 -11.85
C LYS A 41 5.57 3.20 -10.86
N LYS A 42 6.82 2.96 -11.25
CA LYS A 42 7.98 3.43 -10.50
C LYS A 42 7.94 4.95 -10.33
N GLY A 43 8.06 5.41 -9.09
CA GLY A 43 8.05 6.83 -8.72
C GLY A 43 6.68 7.40 -8.39
N GLU A 44 5.58 6.66 -8.61
CA GLU A 44 4.28 7.01 -8.03
C GLU A 44 4.31 6.80 -6.49
N ASP A 45 3.44 7.52 -5.78
CA ASP A 45 3.21 7.31 -4.35
C ASP A 45 2.75 5.88 -4.06
N VAL A 46 3.20 5.29 -2.96
CA VAL A 46 2.93 3.89 -2.58
C VAL A 46 1.43 3.57 -2.45
N ARG A 47 0.58 4.58 -2.20
CA ARG A 47 -0.88 4.43 -2.16
C ARG A 47 -1.59 4.99 -3.40
N ALA A 48 -0.87 5.42 -4.44
CA ALA A 48 -1.47 5.94 -5.68
C ALA A 48 -2.37 4.92 -6.41
N GLY A 49 -2.19 3.62 -6.11
CA GLY A 49 -3.03 2.55 -6.63
C GLY A 49 -4.38 2.39 -5.91
N ARG A 50 -4.59 3.06 -4.78
CA ARG A 50 -5.84 3.04 -4.01
C ARG A 50 -6.70 4.26 -4.35
N TRP A 51 -7.99 4.04 -4.61
CA TRP A 51 -8.92 5.10 -5.01
C TRP A 51 -8.39 5.98 -6.15
N TRP A 52 -7.74 5.35 -7.12
CA TRP A 52 -6.97 6.03 -8.17
C TRP A 52 -7.83 6.90 -9.11
N TRP A 53 -9.16 6.77 -9.04
CA TRP A 53 -10.14 7.57 -9.79
C TRP A 53 -10.80 8.67 -8.94
N GLU A 54 -10.55 8.74 -7.63
CA GLU A 54 -11.22 9.67 -6.72
C GLU A 54 -10.40 10.95 -6.46
N GLN A 55 -11.07 11.94 -5.89
CA GLN A 55 -10.48 13.22 -5.47
C GLN A 55 -9.41 12.98 -4.37
N PRO A 56 -8.27 13.69 -4.41
CA PRO A 56 -7.16 13.43 -3.51
C PRO A 56 -7.47 13.54 -2.01
N GLU A 57 -8.51 14.30 -1.66
CA GLU A 57 -8.94 14.59 -0.29
C GLU A 57 -9.69 13.41 0.37
N GLN A 58 -10.11 12.41 -0.42
CA GLN A 58 -10.87 11.24 0.05
C GLN A 58 -10.07 9.95 -0.20
N LYS A 59 -8.94 9.79 0.51
CA LYS A 59 -8.07 8.60 0.39
C LYS A 59 -8.01 7.76 1.66
N GLU A 60 -8.91 7.96 2.61
CA GLU A 60 -9.02 7.09 3.78
C GLU A 60 -10.32 6.31 3.74
N CYS A 61 -10.24 5.01 4.02
CA CYS A 61 -11.44 4.18 4.07
C CYS A 61 -12.19 4.39 5.38
N GLY A 62 -13.46 3.96 5.41
CA GLY A 62 -14.29 4.01 6.62
C GLY A 62 -13.74 3.29 7.85
N LEU A 63 -12.72 2.41 7.71
CA LEU A 63 -12.05 1.78 8.85
C LEU A 63 -11.17 2.76 9.65
N HIS A 64 -10.89 3.94 9.11
CA HIS A 64 -10.00 4.94 9.71
C HIS A 64 -10.74 6.20 10.16
N ILE A 65 -12.02 6.33 9.83
CA ILE A 65 -12.86 7.44 10.27
C ILE A 65 -13.24 7.17 11.73
N LYS A 66 -12.99 8.13 12.60
CA LYS A 66 -13.58 8.18 13.94
C LYS A 66 -14.87 8.97 13.83
N ASP A 67 -15.93 8.44 14.43
CA ASP A 67 -17.24 9.10 14.54
C ASP A 67 -17.13 10.53 15.10
#